data_AF-A0A3M0ZME1-F1
#
_entry.id   AF-A0A3M0ZME1-F1
#
_cell.length_a   1.000
_cell.length_b   1.000
_cell.length_c   1.000
_cell.angle_alpha   90.00
_cell.angle_beta   90.00
_cell.angle_gamma   90.00
#
_symmetry.space_group_name_H-M   'P 1'
#
loop_
_entity.id
_entity.type
_entity.pdbx_description
1 polymer ?
#
loop_
_entity_poly.entity_id
_entity_poly.type
_entity_poly.pdbx_seq_one_letter_code
_entity_poly.pdbx_strand_id
1 'polypeptide(L)'
;MNTYHPLLPKTSSTTSLIIVDVNKDKRSSLASDVLNAIFCFQGLINRQTSQKIYLTSVPIRNFPEPAEMFDGQDPARLMLADQLIPFPYEEARLDLSQPWPALHFLLQHYRHLLKGKIICANTPRQSGSVCAAMTAAAFEDALVLTPELDQKLVQLGLQLPVIAELQAFDNITALQWSMSRYLHHPKRNRQLVGFHWAIQNAVMADYWIATYTFCYYLERADYAENRMFAHLLDPANYPPATPNMGAVEGTKARLTINNLGYRAVCGHIPNGSVTASIPTDPGEFHPAPSPQSVEIRPDGIYLAWVPAGNGADADALDFGPYLTYPSCRFDSKVGAVPLGLRINPYYMDLFPSLWAWFTRLHPQTTDLVAAWDDAWIPKTRAGQTAFAQAVKHHIEHANHSIQVLNIFNFHFFEHYTDIVHETLGHLEPHYIIRGYDGRHYHAEFTFPLWN
;
A
#
# COMPACT_ATOMS: atom_id res chain seq x y z
N MET A 1 -23.40 13.91 -12.38
CA MET A 1 -22.43 13.45 -11.36
C MET A 1 -21.18 13.04 -12.12
N ASN A 2 -20.02 13.61 -11.81
CA ASN A 2 -18.76 13.16 -12.40
C ASN A 2 -18.41 11.81 -11.80
N THR A 3 -18.22 10.80 -12.63
CA THR A 3 -17.81 9.45 -12.20
C THR A 3 -16.39 9.50 -11.64
N TYR A 4 -16.17 8.91 -10.46
CA TYR A 4 -14.81 8.78 -9.91
C TYR A 4 -13.95 7.88 -10.81
N HIS A 5 -12.73 8.32 -11.09
CA HIS A 5 -11.76 7.58 -11.88
C HIS A 5 -10.53 7.28 -11.04
N PRO A 6 -10.39 6.05 -10.50
CA PRO A 6 -9.26 5.68 -9.66
C PRO A 6 -7.90 5.97 -10.30
N LEU A 7 -6.98 6.55 -9.52
CA LEU A 7 -5.62 6.82 -9.99
C LEU A 7 -4.74 5.58 -9.93
N LEU A 8 -5.04 4.67 -9.00
CA LEU A 8 -4.48 3.33 -8.91
C LEU A 8 -5.42 2.28 -9.51
N PRO A 9 -4.89 1.16 -10.05
CA PRO A 9 -5.69 0.14 -10.70
C PRO A 9 -6.61 -0.59 -9.73
N LYS A 10 -7.90 -0.63 -10.06
CA LYS A 10 -8.83 -1.56 -9.42
C LYS A 10 -8.55 -2.98 -9.90
N THR A 11 -8.82 -3.97 -9.05
CA THR A 11 -8.81 -5.38 -9.47
C THR A 11 -10.16 -5.79 -10.04
N SER A 12 -10.23 -6.99 -10.62
CA SER A 12 -11.49 -7.61 -11.07
C SER A 12 -12.56 -7.58 -9.99
N SER A 13 -13.83 -7.55 -10.37
CA SER A 13 -14.94 -7.54 -9.41
C SER A 13 -14.95 -8.79 -8.52
N THR A 14 -15.41 -8.62 -7.28
CA THR A 14 -15.56 -9.71 -6.31
C THR A 14 -17.03 -10.01 -6.11
N THR A 15 -17.39 -11.30 -6.14
CA THR A 15 -18.76 -11.78 -5.86
C THR A 15 -18.88 -12.42 -4.49
N SER A 16 -17.81 -13.06 -4.00
CA SER A 16 -17.74 -13.71 -2.69
C SER A 16 -16.27 -13.93 -2.29
N LEU A 17 -16.04 -14.33 -1.04
CA LEU A 17 -14.71 -14.63 -0.52
C LEU A 17 -14.59 -16.04 0.05
N ILE A 18 -13.40 -16.62 -0.05
CA ILE A 18 -12.94 -17.69 0.82
C ILE A 18 -11.91 -17.11 1.78
N ILE A 19 -12.19 -17.23 3.07
CA ILE A 19 -11.29 -16.80 4.14
C ILE A 19 -10.27 -17.90 4.42
N VAL A 20 -8.99 -17.57 4.31
CA VAL A 20 -7.89 -18.52 4.53
C VAL A 20 -6.99 -17.98 5.65
N ASP A 21 -6.87 -18.73 6.74
CA ASP A 21 -6.01 -18.37 7.87
C ASP A 21 -4.59 -18.89 7.67
N VAL A 22 -3.60 -17.99 7.65
CA VAL A 22 -2.18 -18.35 7.47
C VAL A 22 -1.42 -18.57 8.77
N ASN A 23 -2.07 -18.48 9.94
CA ASN A 23 -1.41 -18.52 11.26
C ASN A 23 -0.48 -19.73 11.44
N LYS A 24 -0.86 -20.91 10.94
CA LYS A 24 -0.02 -22.11 11.05
C LYS A 24 1.18 -22.09 10.10
N ASP A 25 1.00 -21.55 8.88
CA ASP A 25 2.04 -21.43 7.86
C ASP A 25 3.20 -20.52 8.33
N LYS A 26 2.93 -19.58 9.26
CA LYS A 26 3.92 -18.70 9.88
C LYS A 26 4.88 -19.38 10.87
N ARG A 27 4.64 -20.65 11.26
CA ARG A 27 5.36 -21.32 12.38
C ARG A 27 6.47 -22.26 11.93
N SER A 28 6.96 -22.13 10.71
CA SER A 28 8.01 -22.99 10.15
C SER A 28 9.30 -22.22 9.88
N SER A 29 10.42 -22.93 9.72
CA SER A 29 11.69 -22.32 9.28
C SER A 29 11.62 -21.71 7.88
N LEU A 30 10.60 -22.08 7.10
CA LEU A 30 10.31 -21.58 5.76
C LEU A 30 9.15 -20.57 5.74
N ALA A 31 8.75 -20.01 6.89
CA ALA A 31 7.57 -19.15 7.01
C ALA A 31 7.55 -18.02 5.97
N SER A 32 8.63 -17.25 5.83
CA SER A 32 8.68 -16.14 4.87
C SER A 32 8.55 -16.60 3.43
N ASP A 33 9.21 -17.70 3.06
CA ASP A 33 9.16 -18.26 1.71
C ASP A 33 7.75 -18.78 1.37
N VAL A 34 7.12 -19.47 2.33
CA VAL A 34 5.75 -19.99 2.21
C VAL A 34 4.74 -18.85 2.10
N LEU A 35 4.85 -17.83 2.95
CA LEU A 35 3.98 -16.67 2.91
C LEU A 35 4.11 -15.91 1.59
N ASN A 36 5.33 -15.71 1.08
CA ASN A 36 5.53 -15.08 -0.22
C ASN A 36 4.88 -15.89 -1.35
N ALA A 37 4.99 -17.23 -1.32
CA ALA A 37 4.29 -18.09 -2.27
C ALA A 37 2.76 -17.93 -2.15
N ILE A 38 2.22 -17.88 -0.93
CA ILE A 38 0.80 -17.66 -0.66
C ILE A 38 0.32 -16.30 -1.18
N PHE A 39 1.01 -15.20 -0.86
CA PHE A 39 0.62 -13.85 -1.31
C PHE A 39 0.66 -13.74 -2.83
N CYS A 40 1.70 -14.30 -3.46
CA CYS A 40 1.79 -14.31 -4.92
C CYS A 40 0.64 -15.12 -5.55
N PHE A 41 0.34 -16.29 -4.98
CA PHE A 41 -0.70 -17.15 -5.51
C PHE A 41 -2.11 -16.58 -5.27
N GLN A 42 -2.33 -15.94 -4.11
CA GLN A 42 -3.54 -15.17 -3.82
C GLN A 42 -3.82 -14.15 -4.94
N GLY A 43 -2.82 -13.35 -5.32
CA GLY A 43 -2.96 -12.37 -6.39
C GLY A 43 -3.37 -12.98 -7.73
N LEU A 44 -2.78 -14.13 -8.06
CA LEU A 44 -3.10 -14.85 -9.28
C LEU A 44 -4.54 -15.38 -9.26
N ILE A 45 -4.97 -15.99 -8.15
CA ILE A 45 -6.33 -16.49 -7.97
C ILE A 45 -7.33 -15.33 -8.06
N ASN A 46 -7.06 -14.25 -7.34
CA ASN A 46 -7.94 -13.08 -7.24
C ASN A 46 -8.06 -12.31 -8.55
N ARG A 47 -7.09 -12.43 -9.45
CA ARG A 47 -7.20 -11.92 -10.82
C ARG A 47 -8.12 -12.74 -11.69
N GLN A 48 -8.04 -14.06 -11.58
CA GLN A 48 -8.67 -15.00 -12.50
C GLN A 48 -10.07 -15.46 -12.03
N THR A 49 -10.45 -15.15 -10.80
CA THR A 49 -11.70 -15.60 -10.19
C THR A 49 -12.45 -14.44 -9.53
N SER A 50 -13.78 -14.54 -9.50
CA SER A 50 -14.65 -13.58 -8.80
C SER A 50 -14.92 -13.99 -7.35
N GLN A 51 -14.79 -15.28 -7.02
CA GLN A 51 -14.69 -15.76 -5.63
C GLN A 51 -13.23 -15.65 -5.19
N LYS A 52 -12.91 -14.60 -4.43
CA LYS A 52 -11.53 -14.25 -4.09
C LYS A 52 -11.06 -14.86 -2.78
N ILE A 53 -9.75 -15.05 -2.65
CA ILE A 53 -9.09 -15.41 -1.40
C ILE A 53 -8.85 -14.14 -0.57
N TYR A 54 -9.29 -14.18 0.68
CA TYR A 54 -8.99 -13.18 1.69
C TYR A 54 -8.22 -13.84 2.83
N LEU A 55 -7.02 -13.35 3.11
CA LEU A 55 -6.12 -13.92 4.11
C LEU A 55 -6.35 -13.28 5.48
N THR A 56 -6.31 -14.10 6.53
CA THR A 56 -6.32 -13.69 7.94
C THR A 56 -5.02 -14.11 8.61
N SER A 57 -4.69 -13.48 9.75
CA SER A 57 -3.43 -13.67 10.48
C SER A 57 -2.17 -13.28 9.69
N VAL A 58 -2.30 -12.36 8.75
CA VAL A 58 -1.19 -11.89 7.91
C VAL A 58 -0.16 -11.14 8.77
N PRO A 59 1.15 -11.44 8.68
CA PRO A 59 2.14 -10.69 9.43
C PRO A 59 2.34 -9.31 8.82
N ILE A 60 2.20 -8.28 9.64
CA ILE A 60 2.46 -6.88 9.26
C ILE A 60 3.80 -6.48 9.87
N ARG A 61 4.65 -5.80 9.10
CA ARG A 61 5.98 -5.41 9.58
C ARG A 61 5.84 -4.48 10.78
N ASN A 62 6.83 -4.50 11.69
CA ASN A 62 6.93 -3.58 12.83
C ASN A 62 5.74 -3.61 13.81
N PHE A 63 4.79 -4.54 13.66
CA PHE A 63 3.69 -4.71 14.61
C PHE A 63 3.88 -5.98 15.43
N PRO A 64 3.71 -5.90 16.76
CA PRO A 64 3.53 -7.07 17.60
C PRO A 64 2.45 -8.00 17.01
N GLU A 65 2.56 -9.30 17.25
CA GLU A 65 1.47 -10.21 16.89
C GLU A 65 0.17 -9.77 17.58
N PRO A 66 -1.01 -9.99 16.99
CA PRO A 66 -2.28 -9.60 17.58
C PRO A 66 -2.46 -10.08 19.03
N ALA A 67 -1.81 -11.16 19.47
CA ALA A 67 -1.81 -11.59 20.87
C ALA A 67 -1.35 -10.50 21.87
N GLU A 68 -0.59 -9.50 21.41
CA GLU A 68 -0.03 -8.41 22.22
C GLU A 68 -0.79 -7.08 22.04
N MET A 69 -1.78 -7.01 21.14
CA MET A 69 -2.55 -5.79 20.84
C MET A 69 -4.04 -6.10 20.63
N PHE A 70 -4.94 -5.14 20.80
CA PHE A 70 -6.35 -5.29 20.37
C PHE A 70 -7.07 -6.53 20.94
N ASP A 71 -6.80 -6.88 22.20
CA ASP A 71 -7.35 -8.04 22.90
C ASP A 71 -7.15 -9.39 22.17
N GLY A 72 -6.05 -9.54 21.42
CA GLY A 72 -5.77 -10.79 20.70
C GLY A 72 -6.44 -10.91 19.33
N GLN A 73 -7.17 -9.89 18.88
CA GLN A 73 -8.00 -9.98 17.68
C GLN A 73 -7.23 -9.60 16.41
N ASP A 74 -7.35 -10.44 15.38
CA ASP A 74 -6.77 -10.19 14.06
C ASP A 74 -7.49 -9.02 13.35
N PRO A 75 -6.77 -7.94 12.96
CA PRO A 75 -7.36 -6.81 12.23
C PRO A 75 -8.12 -7.22 10.96
N ALA A 76 -7.65 -8.24 10.22
CA ALA A 76 -8.35 -8.71 9.04
C ALA A 76 -9.74 -9.29 9.37
N ARG A 77 -9.87 -9.98 10.51
CA ARG A 77 -11.16 -10.47 11.02
C ARG A 77 -12.05 -9.34 11.55
N LEU A 78 -11.46 -8.33 12.18
CA LEU A 78 -12.20 -7.14 12.62
C LEU A 78 -12.81 -6.40 11.43
N MET A 79 -12.08 -6.26 10.32
CA MET A 79 -12.59 -5.61 9.10
C MET A 79 -13.75 -6.38 8.45
N LEU A 80 -13.75 -7.72 8.53
CA LEU A 80 -14.90 -8.55 8.15
C LEU A 80 -16.10 -8.32 9.08
N ALA A 81 -15.87 -8.28 10.39
CA ALA A 81 -16.93 -8.08 11.39
C ALA A 81 -17.63 -6.71 11.26
N ASP A 82 -16.87 -5.67 10.94
CA ASP A 82 -17.37 -4.31 10.74
C ASP A 82 -17.87 -4.03 9.33
N GLN A 83 -17.95 -5.06 8.47
CA GLN A 83 -18.41 -4.95 7.09
C GLN A 83 -17.58 -3.98 6.23
N LEU A 84 -16.31 -3.74 6.61
CA LEU A 84 -15.36 -3.02 5.75
C LEU A 84 -14.99 -3.84 4.53
N ILE A 85 -15.15 -5.15 4.61
CA ILE A 85 -15.07 -6.07 3.46
C ILE A 85 -16.50 -6.53 3.13
N PRO A 86 -17.20 -5.86 2.20
CA PRO A 86 -18.66 -5.97 2.04
C PRO A 86 -19.09 -7.15 1.15
N PHE A 87 -18.37 -8.27 1.21
CA PHE A 87 -18.62 -9.43 0.37
C PHE A 87 -19.08 -10.63 1.22
N PRO A 88 -20.03 -11.45 0.72
CA PRO A 88 -20.35 -12.71 1.38
C PRO A 88 -19.12 -13.62 1.40
N TYR A 89 -18.93 -14.38 2.48
CA TYR A 89 -17.74 -15.20 2.65
C TYR A 89 -18.02 -16.54 3.32
N GLU A 90 -17.12 -17.49 3.08
CA GLU A 90 -17.01 -18.75 3.80
C GLU A 90 -15.59 -18.99 4.30
N GLU A 91 -15.43 -19.77 5.37
CA GLU A 91 -14.12 -20.13 5.92
C GLU A 91 -13.57 -21.37 5.21
N ALA A 92 -12.31 -21.33 4.81
CA ALA A 92 -11.61 -22.48 4.26
C ALA A 92 -11.48 -23.59 5.29
N ARG A 93 -11.77 -24.83 4.88
CA ARG A 93 -11.52 -26.03 5.70
C ARG A 93 -10.07 -26.48 5.50
N LEU A 94 -9.18 -25.99 6.36
CA LEU A 94 -7.75 -26.30 6.29
C LEU A 94 -7.43 -27.67 6.92
N ASP A 95 -6.66 -28.49 6.21
CA ASP A 95 -6.08 -29.71 6.78
C ASP A 95 -4.89 -29.36 7.66
N LEU A 96 -5.15 -29.26 8.97
CA LEU A 96 -4.12 -28.92 9.95
C LEU A 96 -3.08 -30.03 10.14
N SER A 97 -3.18 -31.20 9.50
CA SER A 97 -2.09 -32.18 9.52
C SER A 97 -0.95 -31.84 8.56
N GLN A 98 -1.20 -30.96 7.57
CA GLN A 98 -0.19 -30.54 6.59
C GLN A 98 0.83 -29.55 7.17
N PRO A 99 2.07 -29.51 6.65
CA PRO A 99 3.11 -28.59 7.11
C PRO A 99 2.80 -27.11 6.83
N TRP A 100 1.95 -26.81 5.83
CA TRP A 100 1.51 -25.47 5.45
C TRP A 100 0.04 -25.51 5.00
N PRO A 101 -0.92 -25.57 5.94
CA PRO A 101 -2.32 -25.85 5.59
C PRO A 101 -2.93 -24.85 4.61
N ALA A 102 -2.60 -23.56 4.73
CA ALA A 102 -3.11 -22.55 3.81
C ALA A 102 -2.54 -22.75 2.40
N LEU A 103 -1.21 -22.89 2.26
CA LEU A 103 -0.60 -23.16 0.96
C LEU A 103 -1.13 -24.46 0.33
N HIS A 104 -1.30 -25.53 1.12
CA HIS A 104 -1.85 -26.79 0.65
C HIS A 104 -3.29 -26.63 0.16
N PHE A 105 -4.14 -25.92 0.92
CA PHE A 105 -5.50 -25.63 0.52
C PHE A 105 -5.53 -24.90 -0.83
N LEU A 106 -4.72 -23.84 -0.99
CA LEU A 106 -4.65 -23.08 -2.23
C LEU A 106 -4.21 -23.95 -3.41
N LEU A 107 -3.16 -24.76 -3.24
CA LEU A 107 -2.66 -25.66 -4.28
C LEU A 107 -3.69 -26.74 -4.65
N GLN A 108 -4.37 -27.32 -3.66
CA GLN A 108 -5.37 -28.34 -3.90
C GLN A 108 -6.54 -27.82 -4.76
N HIS A 109 -7.01 -26.60 -4.46
CA HIS A 109 -8.21 -26.05 -5.11
C HIS A 109 -7.88 -25.25 -6.38
N TYR A 110 -6.73 -24.56 -6.44
CA TYR A 110 -6.45 -23.57 -7.47
C TYR A 110 -5.22 -23.87 -8.34
N ARG A 111 -4.52 -25.01 -8.17
CA ARG A 111 -3.36 -25.35 -9.01
C ARG A 111 -3.62 -25.30 -10.51
N HIS A 112 -4.88 -25.51 -10.93
CA HIS A 112 -5.28 -25.49 -12.33
C HIS A 112 -5.10 -24.11 -12.98
N LEU A 113 -4.96 -23.04 -12.18
CA LEU A 113 -4.64 -21.70 -12.63
C LEU A 113 -3.14 -21.49 -12.90
N LEU A 114 -2.28 -22.43 -12.48
CA LEU A 114 -0.83 -22.34 -12.62
C LEU A 114 -0.37 -22.98 -13.94
N LYS A 115 0.46 -22.27 -14.69
CA LYS A 115 1.16 -22.79 -15.88
C LYS A 115 2.56 -23.31 -15.58
N GLY A 116 3.11 -22.95 -14.42
CA GLY A 116 4.44 -23.37 -14.01
C GLY A 116 4.89 -22.72 -12.71
N LYS A 117 6.19 -22.79 -12.46
CA LYS A 117 6.86 -22.21 -11.30
C LYS A 117 8.05 -21.34 -11.71
N ILE A 118 8.35 -20.36 -10.88
CA ILE A 118 9.54 -19.53 -10.96
C ILE A 118 10.32 -19.73 -9.68
N ILE A 119 11.59 -20.11 -9.81
CA ILE A 119 12.48 -20.31 -8.67
C ILE A 119 13.26 -19.03 -8.42
N CYS A 120 13.16 -18.43 -7.24
CA CYS A 120 13.90 -17.23 -6.85
C CYS A 120 14.80 -17.48 -5.66
N ALA A 121 15.64 -16.51 -5.31
CA ALA A 121 16.53 -16.63 -4.17
C ALA A 121 15.76 -16.72 -2.85
N ASN A 122 16.39 -17.34 -1.84
CA ASN A 122 15.84 -17.37 -0.49
C ASN A 122 15.76 -15.96 0.10
N THR A 123 14.67 -15.65 0.79
CA THR A 123 14.59 -14.45 1.62
C THR A 123 15.63 -14.53 2.76
N PRO A 124 16.30 -13.43 3.16
CA PRO A 124 16.22 -12.06 2.63
C PRO A 124 17.33 -11.71 1.60
N ARG A 125 18.07 -12.69 1.06
CA ARG A 125 19.43 -12.44 0.51
C ARG A 125 19.48 -11.71 -0.84
N GLN A 126 18.44 -11.76 -1.67
CA GLN A 126 18.41 -11.10 -2.99
C GLN A 126 16.99 -10.61 -3.37
N SER A 127 16.60 -9.43 -2.89
CA SER A 127 15.27 -8.85 -3.14
C SER A 127 14.95 -8.68 -4.63
N GLY A 128 15.93 -8.37 -5.48
CA GLY A 128 15.70 -8.23 -6.92
C GLY A 128 15.24 -9.53 -7.59
N SER A 129 15.79 -10.67 -7.21
CA SER A 129 15.36 -12.01 -7.69
C SER A 129 13.89 -12.27 -7.35
N VAL A 130 13.48 -11.94 -6.12
CA VAL A 130 12.10 -12.07 -5.64
C VAL A 130 11.16 -11.14 -6.43
N CYS A 131 11.54 -9.88 -6.64
CA CYS A 131 10.75 -8.93 -7.43
C CYS A 131 10.60 -9.35 -8.90
N ALA A 132 11.67 -9.90 -9.48
CA ALA A 132 11.65 -10.42 -10.83
C ALA A 132 10.71 -11.62 -10.96
N ALA A 133 10.68 -12.50 -9.94
CA ALA A 133 9.76 -13.61 -9.86
C ALA A 133 8.30 -13.16 -9.70
N MET A 134 8.01 -12.15 -8.88
CA MET A 134 6.66 -11.57 -8.76
C MET A 134 6.17 -10.98 -10.08
N THR A 135 7.04 -10.23 -10.75
CA THR A 135 6.74 -9.67 -12.07
C THR A 135 6.42 -10.80 -13.05
N ALA A 136 7.28 -11.81 -13.15
CA ALA A 136 7.05 -12.94 -14.04
C ALA A 136 5.79 -13.75 -13.65
N ALA A 137 5.52 -13.97 -12.37
CA ALA A 137 4.31 -14.65 -11.91
C ALA A 137 3.04 -13.92 -12.35
N ALA A 138 3.07 -12.58 -12.35
CA ALA A 138 1.97 -11.79 -12.88
C ALA A 138 1.72 -12.08 -14.38
N PHE A 139 2.75 -12.21 -15.21
CA PHE A 139 2.55 -12.39 -16.66
C PHE A 139 2.42 -13.85 -17.11
N GLU A 140 3.03 -14.78 -16.39
CA GLU A 140 3.18 -16.19 -16.79
C GLU A 140 2.21 -17.15 -16.08
N ASP A 141 1.38 -16.63 -15.17
CA ASP A 141 0.46 -17.42 -14.33
C ASP A 141 1.22 -18.51 -13.55
N ALA A 142 2.24 -18.10 -12.79
CA ALA A 142 3.20 -19.02 -12.19
C ALA A 142 3.30 -18.89 -10.67
N LEU A 143 3.68 -19.98 -10.02
CA LEU A 143 3.94 -20.00 -8.58
C LEU A 143 5.38 -19.54 -8.30
N VAL A 144 5.55 -18.60 -7.38
CA VAL A 144 6.87 -18.14 -6.92
C VAL A 144 7.34 -19.03 -5.79
N LEU A 145 8.52 -19.63 -5.93
CA LEU A 145 9.08 -20.57 -4.95
C LEU A 145 10.57 -20.29 -4.72
N THR A 146 11.04 -20.63 -3.53
CA THR A 146 12.48 -20.79 -3.27
C THR A 146 12.91 -22.23 -3.55
N PRO A 147 14.20 -22.51 -3.81
CA PRO A 147 14.69 -23.87 -4.05
C PRO A 147 14.29 -24.87 -2.97
N GLU A 148 14.34 -24.46 -1.70
CA GLU A 148 13.99 -25.33 -0.57
C GLU A 148 12.49 -25.63 -0.53
N LEU A 149 11.64 -24.61 -0.72
CA LEU A 149 10.19 -24.80 -0.78
C LEU A 149 9.79 -25.67 -1.98
N ASP A 150 10.41 -25.46 -3.13
CA ASP A 150 10.17 -26.28 -4.32
C ASP A 150 10.51 -27.76 -4.08
N GLN A 151 11.67 -28.04 -3.49
CA GLN A 151 12.07 -29.41 -3.15
C GLN A 151 11.04 -30.08 -2.24
N LYS A 152 10.51 -29.35 -1.26
CA LYS A 152 9.48 -29.86 -0.34
C LYS A 152 8.15 -30.11 -1.04
N LEU A 153 7.70 -29.21 -1.90
CA LEU A 153 6.47 -29.39 -2.67
C LEU A 153 6.57 -30.58 -3.64
N VAL A 154 7.73 -30.80 -4.27
CA VAL A 154 7.99 -31.98 -5.10
C VAL A 154 7.90 -33.27 -4.28
N GLN A 155 8.43 -33.30 -3.04
CA GLN A 155 8.31 -34.44 -2.14
C GLN A 155 6.85 -34.73 -1.75
N LEU A 156 5.99 -33.70 -1.77
CA LEU A 156 4.56 -33.80 -1.52
C LEU A 156 3.75 -34.10 -2.80
N GLY A 157 4.44 -34.40 -3.91
CA GLY A 157 3.82 -34.81 -5.18
C GLY A 157 3.37 -33.66 -6.08
N LEU A 158 3.73 -32.40 -5.76
CA LEU A 158 3.45 -31.26 -6.63
C LEU A 158 4.61 -31.05 -7.62
N GLN A 159 4.36 -31.30 -8.90
CA GLN A 159 5.30 -30.99 -9.98
C GLN A 159 4.70 -29.93 -10.91
N LEU A 160 5.42 -28.83 -11.10
CA LEU A 160 5.06 -27.75 -12.02
C LEU A 160 6.24 -27.53 -12.99
N PRO A 161 5.98 -27.22 -14.28
CA PRO A 161 7.03 -26.84 -15.23
C PRO A 161 7.82 -25.62 -14.74
N VAL A 162 9.14 -25.65 -14.86
CA VAL A 162 10.00 -24.49 -14.55
C VAL A 162 9.90 -23.49 -15.70
N ILE A 163 9.47 -22.26 -15.39
CA ILE A 163 9.41 -21.15 -16.36
C ILE A 163 10.70 -20.33 -16.31
N ALA A 164 11.20 -20.08 -15.11
CA ALA A 164 12.45 -19.34 -14.90
C ALA A 164 13.14 -19.74 -13.60
N GLU A 165 14.47 -19.68 -13.61
CA GLU A 165 15.35 -19.85 -12.47
C GLU A 165 16.15 -18.55 -12.27
N LEU A 166 15.86 -17.85 -11.18
CA LEU A 166 16.33 -16.51 -10.87
C LEU A 166 17.16 -16.47 -9.58
N GLN A 167 17.35 -17.62 -8.92
CA GLN A 167 17.99 -17.73 -7.60
C GLN A 167 19.46 -17.29 -7.54
N ALA A 168 20.11 -17.14 -8.70
CA ALA A 168 21.48 -16.65 -8.81
C ALA A 168 21.56 -15.15 -9.17
N PHE A 169 20.44 -14.48 -9.43
CA PHE A 169 20.43 -13.11 -9.93
C PHE A 169 20.58 -12.10 -8.81
N ASP A 170 21.54 -11.18 -8.95
CA ASP A 170 21.60 -9.97 -8.15
C ASP A 170 20.50 -8.97 -8.54
N ASN A 171 20.44 -7.83 -7.82
CA ASN A 171 19.37 -6.84 -8.03
C ASN A 171 19.36 -6.27 -9.45
N ILE A 172 20.54 -5.97 -10.02
CA ILE A 172 20.67 -5.36 -11.34
C ILE A 172 20.31 -6.38 -12.43
N THR A 173 20.87 -7.58 -12.35
CA THR A 173 20.63 -8.67 -13.31
C THR A 173 19.17 -9.07 -13.31
N ALA A 174 18.55 -9.18 -12.12
CA ALA A 174 17.13 -9.48 -12.00
C ALA A 174 16.26 -8.39 -12.63
N LEU A 175 16.56 -7.11 -12.36
CA LEU A 175 15.83 -6.00 -12.95
C LEU A 175 15.98 -5.97 -14.48
N GLN A 176 17.20 -6.11 -15.01
CA GLN A 176 17.45 -6.17 -16.46
C GLN A 176 16.71 -7.33 -17.12
N TRP A 177 16.72 -8.51 -16.50
CA TRP A 177 16.00 -9.68 -16.97
C TRP A 177 14.48 -9.43 -17.04
N SER A 178 13.89 -8.84 -15.99
CA SER A 178 12.47 -8.52 -15.96
C SER A 178 12.11 -7.41 -16.94
N MET A 179 12.94 -6.37 -17.06
CA MET A 179 12.69 -5.26 -17.98
C MET A 179 12.67 -5.75 -19.43
N SER A 180 13.65 -6.57 -19.83
CA SER A 180 13.73 -7.11 -21.20
C SER A 180 12.50 -7.92 -21.64
N ARG A 181 11.77 -8.51 -20.68
CA ARG A 181 10.60 -9.36 -20.95
C ARG A 181 9.27 -8.63 -20.78
N TYR A 182 9.15 -7.84 -19.72
CA TYR A 182 7.84 -7.40 -19.22
C TYR A 182 7.64 -5.89 -19.25
N LEU A 183 8.70 -5.07 -19.42
CA LEU A 183 8.58 -3.61 -19.39
C LEU A 183 7.66 -3.05 -20.49
N HIS A 184 7.64 -3.70 -21.66
CA HIS A 184 6.79 -3.28 -22.77
C HIS A 184 5.61 -4.22 -23.00
N HIS A 185 5.35 -5.15 -22.08
CA HIS A 185 4.24 -6.09 -22.21
C HIS A 185 2.89 -5.34 -22.21
N PRO A 186 1.95 -5.64 -23.13
CA PRO A 186 0.73 -4.85 -23.31
C PRO A 186 -0.21 -4.86 -22.09
N LYS A 187 -0.17 -5.91 -21.27
CA LYS A 187 -0.96 -6.01 -20.04
C LYS A 187 -0.35 -5.26 -18.84
N ARG A 188 0.90 -4.79 -18.94
CA ARG A 188 1.62 -4.19 -17.80
C ARG A 188 0.89 -2.93 -17.32
N ASN A 189 0.66 -2.85 -16.01
CA ASN A 189 0.15 -1.62 -15.40
C ASN A 189 1.19 -0.50 -15.44
N ARG A 190 0.74 0.72 -15.76
CA ARG A 190 1.59 1.93 -15.79
C ARG A 190 1.19 2.99 -14.77
N GLN A 191 0.21 2.70 -13.93
CA GLN A 191 -0.31 3.59 -12.88
C GLN A 191 0.45 3.42 -11.56
N LEU A 192 1.16 2.31 -11.35
CA LEU A 192 2.11 2.14 -10.24
C LEU A 192 3.29 1.25 -10.61
N VAL A 193 4.30 1.26 -9.75
CA VAL A 193 5.42 0.31 -9.73
C VAL A 193 5.50 -0.32 -8.34
N GLY A 194 5.64 -1.63 -8.26
CA GLY A 194 5.83 -2.35 -6.99
C GLY A 194 7.28 -2.24 -6.54
N PHE A 195 7.49 -1.87 -5.27
CA PHE A 195 8.82 -1.84 -4.64
C PHE A 195 8.84 -2.83 -3.48
N HIS A 196 9.71 -3.83 -3.53
CA HIS A 196 9.76 -4.85 -2.48
C HIS A 196 11.17 -5.08 -1.94
N TRP A 197 11.31 -4.99 -0.62
CA TRP A 197 12.54 -5.29 0.10
C TRP A 197 12.39 -6.61 0.86
N ALA A 198 13.19 -7.62 0.50
CA ALA A 198 13.03 -8.99 1.00
C ALA A 198 13.36 -9.22 2.48
N ILE A 199 13.74 -8.17 3.22
CA ILE A 199 13.77 -8.21 4.69
C ILE A 199 12.35 -8.28 5.26
N GLN A 200 11.35 -7.87 4.48
CA GLN A 200 9.94 -7.95 4.84
C GLN A 200 9.24 -8.99 3.97
N ASN A 201 8.13 -9.53 4.45
CA ASN A 201 7.26 -10.36 3.61
C ASN A 201 6.60 -9.50 2.53
N ALA A 202 6.33 -10.09 1.37
CA ALA A 202 5.75 -9.39 0.23
C ALA A 202 4.22 -9.31 0.34
N VAL A 203 3.75 -8.65 1.40
CA VAL A 203 2.34 -8.70 1.82
C VAL A 203 1.38 -8.09 0.79
N MET A 204 1.87 -7.18 -0.06
CA MET A 204 1.11 -6.56 -1.16
C MET A 204 1.31 -7.26 -2.53
N ALA A 205 2.03 -8.38 -2.56
CA ALA A 205 2.28 -9.11 -3.81
C ALA A 205 0.98 -9.59 -4.46
N ASP A 206 -0.05 -9.86 -3.66
CA ASP A 206 -1.36 -10.24 -4.17
C ASP A 206 -1.93 -9.17 -5.10
N TYR A 207 -1.89 -7.91 -4.68
CA TYR A 207 -2.33 -6.77 -5.48
C TYR A 207 -1.46 -6.58 -6.71
N TRP A 208 -0.13 -6.58 -6.56
CA TRP A 208 0.78 -6.37 -7.69
C TRP A 208 0.59 -7.41 -8.80
N ILE A 209 0.45 -8.68 -8.43
CA ILE A 209 0.19 -9.76 -9.40
C ILE A 209 -1.20 -9.63 -10.00
N ALA A 210 -2.21 -9.29 -9.18
CA ALA A 210 -3.57 -9.14 -9.67
C ALA A 210 -3.72 -8.02 -10.71
N THR A 211 -2.90 -6.97 -10.61
CA THR A 211 -2.95 -5.80 -11.50
C THR A 211 -1.88 -5.81 -12.59
N TYR A 212 -1.07 -6.86 -12.75
CA TYR A 212 0.07 -6.87 -13.69
C TYR A 212 1.09 -5.73 -13.43
N THR A 213 1.32 -5.42 -12.16
CA THR A 213 2.30 -4.42 -11.73
C THR A 213 3.71 -4.97 -11.86
N PHE A 214 4.60 -4.19 -12.46
CA PHE A 214 6.03 -4.49 -12.49
C PHE A 214 6.64 -4.24 -11.10
N CYS A 215 7.36 -5.22 -10.57
CA CYS A 215 7.99 -5.15 -9.26
C CYS A 215 9.52 -5.05 -9.39
N TYR A 216 10.16 -4.27 -8.52
CA TYR A 216 11.62 -4.16 -8.48
C TYR A 216 12.16 -3.90 -7.07
N TYR A 217 13.47 -4.11 -6.93
CA TYR A 217 14.26 -3.66 -5.79
C TYR A 217 15.60 -3.13 -6.26
N LEU A 218 15.95 -1.94 -5.77
CA LEU A 218 17.27 -1.34 -5.86
C LEU A 218 17.50 -0.56 -4.55
N GLU A 219 18.67 -0.68 -3.94
CA GLU A 219 18.92 -0.11 -2.60
C GLU A 219 19.50 1.31 -2.67
N ARG A 220 20.07 1.67 -3.82
CA ARG A 220 20.91 2.85 -4.08
C ARG A 220 22.27 2.74 -3.38
N ALA A 221 22.99 1.66 -3.65
CA ALA A 221 24.34 1.47 -3.13
C ALA A 221 25.44 2.07 -4.03
N ASP A 222 25.23 2.13 -5.35
CA ASP A 222 26.28 2.53 -6.29
C ASP A 222 25.77 3.23 -7.57
N TYR A 223 26.70 3.59 -8.45
CA TYR A 223 26.42 4.26 -9.73
C TYR A 223 25.63 3.40 -10.71
N ALA A 224 25.78 2.07 -10.68
CA ALA A 224 25.10 1.16 -11.59
C ALA A 224 23.61 1.06 -11.26
N GLU A 225 23.26 0.93 -9.98
CA GLU A 225 21.85 0.95 -9.54
C GLU A 225 21.17 2.30 -9.87
N ASN A 226 21.88 3.43 -9.73
CA ASN A 226 21.33 4.74 -10.10
C ASN A 226 20.97 4.83 -11.59
N ARG A 227 21.78 4.25 -12.48
CA ARG A 227 21.43 4.17 -13.92
C ARG A 227 20.21 3.29 -14.15
N MET A 228 20.07 2.19 -13.40
CA MET A 228 18.90 1.34 -13.49
C MET A 228 17.62 2.04 -13.00
N PHE A 229 17.69 2.83 -11.93
CA PHE A 229 16.58 3.71 -11.52
C PHE A 229 16.17 4.64 -12.66
N ALA A 230 17.12 5.36 -13.26
CA ALA A 230 16.83 6.29 -14.34
C ALA A 230 16.24 5.59 -15.58
N HIS A 231 16.69 4.36 -15.87
CA HIS A 231 16.16 3.59 -16.99
C HIS A 231 14.73 3.08 -16.74
N LEU A 232 14.46 2.55 -15.55
CA LEU A 232 13.12 2.07 -15.18
C LEU A 232 12.13 3.23 -15.06
N LEU A 233 12.53 4.28 -14.34
CA LEU A 233 11.75 5.48 -14.05
C LEU A 233 12.00 6.57 -15.10
N ASP A 234 11.84 6.18 -16.37
CA ASP A 234 11.87 7.08 -17.51
C ASP A 234 10.43 7.44 -17.93
N PRO A 235 10.14 8.71 -18.32
CA PRO A 235 8.81 9.10 -18.79
C PRO A 235 8.24 8.26 -19.95
N ALA A 236 9.08 7.61 -20.76
CA ALA A 236 8.64 6.66 -21.79
C ALA A 236 8.14 5.33 -21.20
N ASN A 237 8.56 4.99 -19.98
CA ASN A 237 8.20 3.75 -19.28
C ASN A 237 7.05 3.95 -18.30
N TYR A 238 7.06 5.06 -17.56
CA TYR A 238 6.05 5.44 -16.58
C TYR A 238 5.78 6.95 -16.62
N PRO A 239 4.51 7.40 -16.51
CA PRO A 239 4.21 8.82 -16.37
C PRO A 239 4.92 9.45 -15.15
N PRO A 240 5.28 10.75 -15.21
CA PRO A 240 5.77 11.48 -14.06
C PRO A 240 4.85 11.33 -12.84
N ALA A 241 5.44 11.35 -11.63
CA ALA A 241 4.74 11.08 -10.37
C ALA A 241 4.10 9.69 -10.24
N THR A 242 4.44 8.70 -11.08
CA THR A 242 4.00 7.32 -10.83
C THR A 242 4.47 6.86 -9.43
N PRO A 243 3.58 6.32 -8.57
CA PRO A 243 3.93 5.83 -7.25
C PRO A 243 4.73 4.52 -7.32
N ASN A 244 5.79 4.48 -6.53
CA ASN A 244 6.62 3.32 -6.23
C ASN A 244 6.23 2.84 -4.84
N MET A 245 5.42 1.79 -4.80
CA MET A 245 4.62 1.42 -3.63
C MET A 245 5.15 0.14 -2.99
N GLY A 246 5.35 0.18 -1.67
CA GLY A 246 5.76 -0.97 -0.85
C GLY A 246 6.79 -0.58 0.22
N ALA A 247 7.67 -1.51 0.57
CA ALA A 247 8.73 -1.39 1.59
C ALA A 247 9.88 -0.42 1.21
N VAL A 248 9.58 0.77 0.70
CA VAL A 248 10.57 1.76 0.24
C VAL A 248 11.26 2.48 1.40
N GLU A 249 10.57 2.58 2.52
CA GLU A 249 11.06 3.09 3.79
C GLU A 249 12.26 2.32 4.35
N GLY A 250 13.17 3.04 4.99
CA GLY A 250 14.46 2.50 5.45
C GLY A 250 15.50 2.32 4.33
N THR A 251 15.12 2.45 3.06
CA THR A 251 16.06 2.37 1.92
C THR A 251 16.51 3.75 1.45
N LYS A 252 17.67 3.82 0.77
CA LYS A 252 18.13 5.06 0.12
C LYS A 252 17.44 5.30 -1.23
N ALA A 253 16.59 4.38 -1.69
CA ALA A 253 15.85 4.47 -2.95
C ALA A 253 14.90 5.67 -2.98
N ARG A 254 14.25 5.99 -1.84
CA ARG A 254 13.28 7.09 -1.72
C ARG A 254 13.80 8.40 -2.32
N LEU A 255 15.01 8.84 -1.92
CA LEU A 255 15.59 10.07 -2.45
C LEU A 255 15.83 10.01 -3.96
N THR A 256 16.24 8.86 -4.51
CA THR A 256 16.48 8.69 -5.95
C THR A 256 15.17 8.75 -6.73
N ILE A 257 14.15 8.01 -6.29
CA ILE A 257 12.81 7.98 -6.88
C ILE A 257 12.26 9.42 -7.00
N ASN A 258 12.34 10.18 -5.91
CA ASN A 258 11.82 11.54 -5.88
C ASN A 258 12.66 12.51 -6.72
N ASN A 259 14.00 12.39 -6.70
CA ASN A 259 14.89 13.17 -7.55
C ASN A 259 14.60 12.98 -9.06
N LEU A 260 14.15 11.78 -9.46
CA LEU A 260 13.78 11.46 -10.84
C LEU A 260 12.36 11.95 -11.21
N GLY A 261 11.60 12.50 -10.26
CA GLY A 261 10.24 13.01 -10.52
C GLY A 261 9.12 12.01 -10.27
N TYR A 262 9.37 10.96 -9.49
CA TYR A 262 8.40 9.93 -9.11
C TYR A 262 8.10 9.99 -7.62
N ARG A 263 7.15 9.17 -7.13
CA ARG A 263 6.76 9.15 -5.72
C ARG A 263 7.19 7.86 -5.07
N ALA A 264 7.72 7.93 -3.86
CA ALA A 264 7.77 6.80 -2.94
C ALA A 264 6.44 6.75 -2.17
N VAL A 265 5.87 5.56 -1.99
CA VAL A 265 4.69 5.36 -1.16
C VAL A 265 4.99 4.21 -0.20
N CYS A 266 5.03 4.52 1.08
CA CYS A 266 5.43 3.61 2.14
C CYS A 266 4.31 2.64 2.54
N GLY A 267 4.68 1.51 3.14
CA GLY A 267 3.77 0.50 3.63
C GLY A 267 3.18 -0.43 2.56
N HIS A 268 2.30 -1.31 3.03
CA HIS A 268 1.65 -2.35 2.23
C HIS A 268 0.18 -2.43 2.61
N ILE A 269 -0.70 -2.81 1.68
CA ILE A 269 -2.07 -3.23 2.02
C ILE A 269 -2.15 -4.75 1.81
N PRO A 270 -2.19 -5.53 2.90
CA PRO A 270 -2.55 -6.94 2.81
C PRO A 270 -3.95 -7.09 2.23
N ASN A 271 -4.17 -8.17 1.47
CA ASN A 271 -5.41 -8.39 0.75
C ASN A 271 -5.76 -7.24 -0.23
N GLY A 272 -4.75 -6.52 -0.72
CA GLY A 272 -4.95 -5.38 -1.61
C GLY A 272 -5.73 -5.75 -2.89
N SER A 273 -5.58 -7.00 -3.36
CA SER A 273 -6.34 -7.51 -4.50
C SER A 273 -7.84 -7.69 -4.23
N VAL A 274 -8.26 -7.80 -2.96
CA VAL A 274 -9.67 -7.81 -2.52
C VAL A 274 -10.14 -6.39 -2.23
N THR A 275 -9.40 -5.62 -1.44
CA THR A 275 -9.84 -4.27 -1.04
C THR A 275 -9.96 -3.34 -2.25
N ALA A 276 -9.03 -3.45 -3.22
CA ALA A 276 -9.06 -2.67 -4.45
C ALA A 276 -10.11 -3.15 -5.46
N SER A 277 -10.90 -4.18 -5.14
CA SER A 277 -12.05 -4.61 -5.94
C SER A 277 -13.36 -3.95 -5.53
N ILE A 278 -13.40 -3.36 -4.34
CA ILE A 278 -14.58 -2.65 -3.82
C ILE A 278 -14.77 -1.41 -4.70
N PRO A 279 -15.94 -1.20 -5.33
CA PRO A 279 -16.20 0.01 -6.09
C PRO A 279 -16.00 1.26 -5.24
N THR A 280 -15.42 2.30 -5.82
CA THR A 280 -15.29 3.58 -5.13
C THR A 280 -16.49 4.44 -5.48
N ASP A 281 -17.32 4.76 -4.50
CA ASP A 281 -18.40 5.74 -4.62
C ASP A 281 -18.15 6.91 -3.65
N PRO A 282 -17.74 8.08 -4.16
CA PRO A 282 -17.61 9.29 -3.34
C PRO A 282 -18.85 9.64 -2.52
N GLY A 283 -20.05 9.25 -2.96
CA GLY A 283 -21.29 9.48 -2.23
C GLY A 283 -21.37 8.76 -0.88
N GLU A 284 -20.56 7.71 -0.67
CA GLU A 284 -20.48 6.99 0.62
C GLU A 284 -19.56 7.66 1.64
N PHE A 285 -18.77 8.66 1.21
CA PHE A 285 -17.87 9.40 2.08
C PHE A 285 -18.65 10.50 2.79
N HIS A 286 -18.51 10.60 4.11
CA HIS A 286 -19.19 11.63 4.87
C HIS A 286 -18.40 12.93 4.82
N PRO A 287 -19.04 14.06 4.43
CA PRO A 287 -18.37 15.35 4.43
C PRO A 287 -17.97 15.73 5.85
N ALA A 288 -16.79 16.30 6.01
CA ALA A 288 -16.41 16.88 7.28
C ALA A 288 -17.31 18.11 7.57
N PRO A 289 -17.72 18.35 8.84
CA PRO A 289 -18.55 19.50 9.17
C PRO A 289 -17.88 20.81 8.75
N SER A 290 -18.68 21.82 8.42
CA SER A 290 -18.14 23.15 8.17
C SER A 290 -17.47 23.69 9.44
N PRO A 291 -16.27 24.27 9.35
CA PRO A 291 -15.62 24.90 10.48
C PRO A 291 -16.52 25.94 11.14
N GLN A 292 -16.59 25.95 12.47
CA GLN A 292 -17.33 26.96 13.22
C GLN A 292 -16.37 28.07 13.66
N SER A 293 -16.80 29.32 13.49
CA SER A 293 -16.08 30.46 14.04
C SER A 293 -16.07 30.39 15.56
N VAL A 294 -14.90 30.48 16.16
CA VAL A 294 -14.72 30.58 17.61
C VAL A 294 -14.18 31.95 17.98
N GLU A 295 -14.71 32.52 19.07
CA GLU A 295 -14.22 33.78 19.61
C GLU A 295 -12.77 33.64 20.07
N ILE A 296 -11.88 34.45 19.50
CA ILE A 296 -10.47 34.45 19.88
C ILE A 296 -10.32 35.23 21.18
N ARG A 297 -10.04 34.50 22.26
CA ARG A 297 -9.66 35.06 23.56
C ARG A 297 -8.25 35.66 23.50
N PRO A 298 -8.04 36.91 23.95
CA PRO A 298 -6.74 37.58 23.94
C PRO A 298 -5.63 36.87 24.76
N ASP A 299 -6.02 36.06 25.73
CA ASP A 299 -5.16 35.29 26.64
C ASP A 299 -5.26 33.77 26.40
N GLY A 300 -5.90 33.35 25.31
CA GLY A 300 -6.14 31.95 24.99
C GLY A 300 -4.90 31.23 24.46
N ILE A 301 -4.71 29.97 24.89
CA ILE A 301 -3.81 29.01 24.23
C ILE A 301 -4.68 28.01 23.47
N TYR A 302 -4.47 27.90 22.16
CA TYR A 302 -5.19 26.97 21.29
C TYR A 302 -4.28 25.79 20.97
N LEU A 303 -4.78 24.59 21.20
CA LEU A 303 -4.07 23.34 20.98
C LEU A 303 -4.84 22.51 19.96
N ALA A 304 -4.13 21.98 18.97
CA ALA A 304 -4.65 21.00 18.03
C ALA A 304 -3.78 19.74 18.11
N TRP A 305 -4.41 18.57 18.11
CA TRP A 305 -3.73 17.28 18.19
C TRP A 305 -3.78 16.60 16.83
N VAL A 306 -2.62 16.40 16.22
CA VAL A 306 -2.45 15.57 15.03
C VAL A 306 -1.33 14.58 15.35
N PRO A 307 -1.63 13.29 15.60
CA PRO A 307 -0.63 12.33 16.02
C PRO A 307 0.35 12.08 14.88
N ALA A 308 1.64 12.26 15.16
CA ALA A 308 2.72 12.35 14.16
C ALA A 308 3.68 11.14 14.09
N GLY A 309 3.55 10.13 14.96
CA GLY A 309 4.46 8.97 15.01
C GLY A 309 3.75 7.62 15.12
N ASN A 310 4.43 6.61 15.70
CA ASN A 310 4.10 5.17 15.83
C ASN A 310 2.64 4.75 16.15
N GLY A 311 1.72 5.67 16.44
CA GLY A 311 0.27 5.42 16.57
C GLY A 311 -0.57 5.84 15.34
N ALA A 312 -0.01 6.60 14.39
CA ALA A 312 -0.73 7.21 13.28
C ALA A 312 0.16 7.59 12.07
N ASP A 313 1.23 6.85 11.77
CA ASP A 313 2.00 6.92 10.49
C ASP A 313 1.16 6.37 9.32
N ALA A 314 -0.10 6.79 9.26
CA ALA A 314 -1.10 6.31 8.32
C ALA A 314 -0.96 6.96 6.93
N ASP A 315 0.11 7.72 6.70
CA ASP A 315 0.69 7.94 5.38
C ASP A 315 1.32 6.66 4.82
N ALA A 316 1.78 5.73 5.67
CA ALA A 316 2.08 4.36 5.28
C ALA A 316 0.81 3.52 5.16
N LEU A 317 0.75 2.71 4.10
CA LEU A 317 -0.46 2.00 3.69
C LEU A 317 -0.85 0.80 4.59
N ASP A 318 0.05 0.33 5.46
CA ASP A 318 -0.21 -0.74 6.43
C ASP A 318 -0.81 -0.21 7.74
N PHE A 319 -0.42 1.00 8.16
CA PHE A 319 -0.83 1.57 9.44
C PHE A 319 -2.33 1.84 9.51
N GLY A 320 -2.95 2.36 8.44
CA GLY A 320 -4.39 2.64 8.41
C GLY A 320 -5.25 1.44 8.80
N PRO A 321 -5.23 0.34 8.02
CA PRO A 321 -6.05 -0.84 8.30
C PRO A 321 -5.59 -1.68 9.52
N TYR A 322 -4.30 -1.71 9.86
CA TYR A 322 -3.78 -2.65 10.88
C TYR A 322 -3.38 -2.02 12.21
N LEU A 323 -3.33 -0.69 12.30
CA LEU A 323 -3.08 0.02 13.54
C LEU A 323 -4.15 1.07 13.83
N THR A 324 -4.35 2.03 12.91
CA THR A 324 -5.21 3.19 13.14
C THR A 324 -6.67 2.79 13.28
N TYR A 325 -7.19 1.97 12.36
CA TYR A 325 -8.54 1.41 12.43
C TYR A 325 -8.80 0.63 13.73
N PRO A 326 -8.03 -0.43 14.07
CA PRO A 326 -8.30 -1.18 15.29
C PRO A 326 -8.08 -0.33 16.54
N SER A 327 -7.09 0.55 16.59
CA SER A 327 -6.90 1.47 17.73
C SER A 327 -8.13 2.35 17.94
N CYS A 328 -8.67 2.92 16.87
CA CYS A 328 -9.87 3.75 16.96
C CYS A 328 -11.13 2.94 17.31
N ARG A 329 -11.19 1.68 16.87
CA ARG A 329 -12.28 0.77 17.18
C ARG A 329 -12.33 0.38 18.66
N PHE A 330 -11.18 0.13 19.29
CA PHE A 330 -11.11 -0.33 20.68
C PHE A 330 -11.03 0.80 21.71
N ASP A 331 -10.51 1.97 21.33
CA ASP A 331 -10.40 3.08 22.26
C ASP A 331 -11.74 3.81 22.44
N SER A 332 -12.40 3.52 23.57
CA SER A 332 -13.64 4.20 23.99
C SER A 332 -13.55 5.72 24.13
N LYS A 333 -12.33 6.30 24.11
CA LYS A 333 -12.09 7.75 24.19
C LYS A 333 -12.03 8.43 22.82
N VAL A 334 -12.07 7.69 21.70
CA VAL A 334 -12.16 8.34 20.40
C VAL A 334 -13.42 9.22 20.35
N GLY A 335 -13.23 10.44 19.85
CA GLY A 335 -14.26 11.48 19.82
C GLY A 335 -14.50 12.22 21.14
N ALA A 336 -13.78 11.89 22.23
CA ALA A 336 -13.87 12.65 23.48
C ALA A 336 -13.14 14.00 23.42
N VAL A 337 -12.14 14.12 22.54
CA VAL A 337 -11.37 15.35 22.28
C VAL A 337 -11.18 15.54 20.77
N PRO A 338 -11.09 16.79 20.29
CA PRO A 338 -10.74 17.07 18.90
C PRO A 338 -9.40 16.43 18.49
N LEU A 339 -9.40 15.70 17.38
CA LEU A 339 -8.24 14.98 16.86
C LEU A 339 -8.18 15.07 15.33
N GLY A 340 -7.04 15.44 14.76
CA GLY A 340 -6.77 15.24 13.35
C GLY A 340 -6.15 13.86 13.13
N LEU A 341 -6.82 12.98 12.39
CA LEU A 341 -6.35 11.65 12.07
C LEU A 341 -5.62 11.67 10.73
N ARG A 342 -4.31 11.43 10.73
CA ARG A 342 -3.53 11.29 9.49
C ARG A 342 -4.02 10.08 8.70
N ILE A 343 -4.12 10.20 7.38
CA ILE A 343 -4.55 9.11 6.52
C ILE A 343 -4.05 9.26 5.07
N ASN A 344 -3.64 8.15 4.45
CA ASN A 344 -3.26 8.13 3.04
C ASN A 344 -4.47 8.11 2.10
N PRO A 345 -4.66 9.13 1.25
CA PRO A 345 -5.82 9.17 0.35
C PRO A 345 -5.83 8.10 -0.73
N TYR A 346 -4.73 7.36 -0.94
CA TYR A 346 -4.75 6.16 -1.77
C TYR A 346 -5.72 5.09 -1.28
N TYR A 347 -6.20 5.13 -0.03
CA TYR A 347 -7.30 4.27 0.38
C TYR A 347 -8.60 4.53 -0.39
N MET A 348 -8.82 5.72 -0.97
CA MET A 348 -9.98 5.94 -1.87
C MET A 348 -9.94 5.01 -3.08
N ASP A 349 -8.74 4.67 -3.58
CA ASP A 349 -8.54 3.72 -4.68
C ASP A 349 -8.43 2.27 -4.18
N LEU A 350 -7.65 2.06 -3.12
CA LEU A 350 -7.22 0.73 -2.69
C LEU A 350 -8.14 0.09 -1.66
N PHE A 351 -8.89 0.88 -0.88
CA PHE A 351 -9.74 0.40 0.19
C PHE A 351 -10.87 1.40 0.53
N PRO A 352 -11.77 1.70 -0.42
CA PRO A 352 -12.73 2.81 -0.28
C PRO A 352 -13.69 2.67 0.91
N SER A 353 -14.06 1.45 1.29
CA SER A 353 -14.89 1.20 2.48
C SER A 353 -14.19 1.56 3.80
N LEU A 354 -12.86 1.37 3.89
CA LEU A 354 -12.06 1.82 5.01
C LEU A 354 -11.99 3.35 5.06
N TRP A 355 -11.80 4.00 3.91
CA TRP A 355 -11.89 5.46 3.81
C TRP A 355 -13.25 5.96 4.31
N ALA A 356 -14.34 5.37 3.80
CA ALA A 356 -15.71 5.72 4.22
C ALA A 356 -15.92 5.52 5.74
N TRP A 357 -15.35 4.47 6.33
CA TRP A 357 -15.39 4.26 7.78
C TRP A 357 -14.71 5.41 8.54
N PHE A 358 -13.51 5.82 8.12
CA PHE A 358 -12.82 6.95 8.75
C PHE A 358 -13.60 8.25 8.63
N THR A 359 -14.28 8.51 7.50
CA THR A 359 -15.11 9.73 7.36
C THR A 359 -16.31 9.77 8.32
N ARG A 360 -16.75 8.63 8.86
CA ARG A 360 -17.83 8.52 9.84
C ARG A 360 -17.36 8.56 11.29
N LEU A 361 -16.06 8.50 11.55
CA LEU A 361 -15.51 8.33 12.88
C LEU A 361 -15.63 9.61 13.69
N HIS A 362 -16.71 9.75 14.47
CA HIS A 362 -16.98 10.94 15.30
C HIS A 362 -16.77 12.27 14.55
N PRO A 363 -17.57 12.55 13.50
CA PRO A 363 -17.28 13.61 12.53
C PRO A 363 -17.26 15.02 13.14
N GLN A 364 -17.80 15.22 14.34
CA GLN A 364 -17.79 16.52 15.04
C GLN A 364 -16.48 16.81 15.75
N THR A 365 -15.63 15.81 15.93
CA THR A 365 -14.42 15.86 16.76
C THR A 365 -13.22 15.22 16.09
N THR A 366 -13.37 14.65 14.90
CA THR A 366 -12.29 14.01 14.17
C THR A 366 -12.20 14.57 12.77
N ASP A 367 -11.04 15.14 12.43
CA ASP A 367 -10.75 15.60 11.07
C ASP A 367 -9.84 14.59 10.37
N LEU A 368 -10.08 14.32 9.08
CA LEU A 368 -9.12 13.57 8.28
C LEU A 368 -8.03 14.51 7.76
N VAL A 369 -6.80 14.21 8.14
CA VAL A 369 -5.59 14.92 7.72
C VAL A 369 -4.93 14.10 6.62
N ALA A 370 -5.11 14.52 5.37
CA ALA A 370 -4.59 13.80 4.22
C ALA A 370 -3.05 13.89 4.15
N ALA A 371 -2.39 12.75 4.06
CA ALA A 371 -0.94 12.61 3.97
C ALA A 371 -0.55 11.47 3.01
N TRP A 372 0.08 11.78 1.87
CA TRP A 372 0.37 10.78 0.82
C TRP A 372 1.65 9.98 1.03
N ASP A 373 2.57 10.49 1.84
CA ASP A 373 3.84 9.89 2.26
C ASP A 373 4.41 10.81 3.37
N ASP A 374 5.58 10.47 3.88
CA ASP A 374 6.57 11.24 4.66
C ASP A 374 7.06 12.54 3.92
N ALA A 375 6.18 13.07 3.06
CA ALA A 375 6.24 14.06 2.00
C ALA A 375 7.57 14.25 1.32
N TRP A 376 7.99 13.21 0.60
CA TRP A 376 8.94 13.41 -0.47
C TRP A 376 8.21 13.68 -1.77
N ILE A 377 7.90 14.95 -1.99
CA ILE A 377 7.34 15.44 -3.26
C ILE A 377 8.35 15.16 -4.39
N PRO A 378 7.89 14.75 -5.59
CA PRO A 378 8.74 14.67 -6.77
C PRO A 378 9.54 15.96 -7.00
N LYS A 379 10.80 15.86 -7.45
CA LYS A 379 11.68 17.04 -7.59
C LYS A 379 11.78 17.63 -8.99
N THR A 380 11.25 16.95 -9.99
CA THR A 380 11.17 17.50 -11.35
C THR A 380 9.87 18.26 -11.52
N ARG A 381 9.88 19.32 -12.34
CA ARG A 381 8.67 20.12 -12.61
C ARG A 381 7.49 19.26 -13.10
N ALA A 382 7.76 18.32 -14.01
CA ALA A 382 6.73 17.40 -14.52
C ALA A 382 6.16 16.50 -13.41
N GLY A 383 7.02 15.98 -12.53
CA GLY A 383 6.59 15.19 -11.37
C GLY A 383 5.77 16.02 -10.38
N GLN A 384 6.16 17.27 -10.12
CA GLN A 384 5.42 18.17 -9.23
C GLN A 384 4.02 18.49 -9.77
N THR A 385 3.92 18.85 -11.05
CA THR A 385 2.62 19.11 -11.70
C THR A 385 1.72 17.87 -11.64
N ALA A 386 2.24 16.68 -11.99
CA ALA A 386 1.47 15.44 -11.96
C ALA A 386 1.06 15.04 -10.53
N PHE A 387 1.93 15.23 -9.54
CA PHE A 387 1.60 15.00 -8.14
C PHE A 387 0.48 15.91 -7.66
N ALA A 388 0.57 17.21 -7.95
CA ALA A 388 -0.45 18.16 -7.54
C ALA A 388 -1.81 17.88 -8.21
N GLN A 389 -1.82 17.42 -9.46
CA GLN A 389 -3.04 16.92 -10.12
C GLN A 389 -3.62 15.69 -9.40
N ALA A 390 -2.78 14.76 -8.95
CA ALA A 390 -3.23 13.61 -8.18
C ALA A 390 -3.80 14.00 -6.81
N VAL A 391 -3.20 14.98 -6.13
CA VAL A 391 -3.73 15.54 -4.87
C VAL A 391 -5.09 16.20 -5.11
N LYS A 392 -5.18 17.08 -6.11
CA LYS A 392 -6.42 17.72 -6.54
C LYS A 392 -7.53 16.70 -6.81
N HIS A 393 -7.22 15.67 -7.58
CA HIS A 393 -8.17 14.61 -7.92
C HIS A 393 -8.79 13.96 -6.67
N HIS A 394 -7.97 13.53 -5.70
CA HIS A 394 -8.51 12.92 -4.48
C HIS A 394 -9.34 13.92 -3.66
N ILE A 395 -8.91 15.18 -3.52
CA ILE A 395 -9.66 16.19 -2.75
C ILE A 395 -11.03 16.45 -3.38
N GLU A 396 -11.08 16.68 -4.70
CA GLU A 396 -12.33 16.94 -5.43
C GLU A 396 -13.32 15.77 -5.34
N HIS A 397 -12.82 14.55 -5.17
CA HIS A 397 -13.64 13.33 -5.09
C HIS A 397 -13.74 12.74 -3.69
N ALA A 398 -13.23 13.43 -2.66
CA ALA A 398 -13.37 13.00 -1.27
C ALA A 398 -14.73 13.39 -0.67
N ASN A 399 -15.65 13.94 -1.46
CA ASN A 399 -16.94 14.46 -0.98
C ASN A 399 -16.77 15.43 0.21
N HIS A 400 -15.79 16.32 0.12
CA HIS A 400 -15.44 17.27 1.18
C HIS A 400 -15.01 16.62 2.52
N SER A 401 -14.64 15.34 2.53
CA SER A 401 -14.14 14.66 3.72
C SER A 401 -12.67 14.98 4.04
N ILE A 402 -11.95 15.64 3.12
CA ILE A 402 -10.58 16.13 3.32
C ILE A 402 -10.65 17.65 3.46
N GLN A 403 -10.34 18.16 4.66
CA GLN A 403 -10.24 19.60 4.92
C GLN A 403 -8.81 20.05 5.25
N VAL A 404 -7.96 19.11 5.64
CA VAL A 404 -6.59 19.39 6.09
C VAL A 404 -5.60 18.58 5.26
N LEU A 405 -4.58 19.26 4.75
CA LEU A 405 -3.45 18.63 4.06
C LEU A 405 -2.21 18.71 4.95
N ASN A 406 -1.53 17.58 5.11
CA ASN A 406 -0.22 17.55 5.75
C ASN A 406 0.89 17.37 4.70
N ILE A 407 1.84 18.32 4.68
CA ILE A 407 2.97 18.32 3.77
C ILE A 407 4.26 18.43 4.59
N PHE A 408 4.99 17.31 4.68
CA PHE A 408 6.32 17.25 5.29
C PHE A 408 7.41 17.95 4.44
N ASN A 409 8.54 18.29 5.08
CA ASN A 409 9.78 18.72 4.42
C ASN A 409 9.72 19.98 3.52
N PHE A 410 8.79 20.90 3.80
CA PHE A 410 8.61 22.14 3.01
C PHE A 410 9.85 23.07 3.01
N HIS A 411 10.61 23.12 4.12
CA HIS A 411 11.73 24.05 4.30
C HIS A 411 13.03 23.68 3.57
N PHE A 412 13.14 22.46 3.02
CA PHE A 412 14.38 22.06 2.33
C PHE A 412 14.48 22.58 0.89
N PHE A 413 13.47 23.30 0.38
CA PHE A 413 13.41 23.63 -1.03
C PHE A 413 12.78 24.99 -1.35
N GLU A 414 13.61 26.04 -1.44
CA GLU A 414 13.21 27.44 -1.70
C GLU A 414 12.53 27.71 -3.06
N HIS A 415 12.50 26.73 -3.98
CA HIS A 415 11.84 26.84 -5.30
C HIS A 415 10.48 26.12 -5.38
N TYR A 416 9.97 25.58 -4.26
CA TYR A 416 8.76 24.74 -4.22
C TYR A 416 7.48 25.50 -3.91
N THR A 417 7.59 26.71 -3.36
CA THR A 417 6.45 27.54 -2.99
C THR A 417 5.56 27.79 -4.21
N ASP A 418 6.13 28.09 -5.36
CA ASP A 418 5.35 28.64 -6.47
C ASP A 418 4.43 27.60 -7.12
N ILE A 419 4.89 26.37 -7.36
CA ILE A 419 4.07 25.32 -8.03
C ILE A 419 3.04 24.73 -7.06
N VAL A 420 3.41 24.55 -5.79
CA VAL A 420 2.48 24.05 -4.76
C VAL A 420 1.44 25.13 -4.43
N HIS A 421 1.81 26.40 -4.35
CA HIS A 421 0.84 27.49 -4.21
C HIS A 421 0.00 27.72 -5.48
N GLU A 422 0.57 27.61 -6.68
CA GLU A 422 -0.17 27.74 -7.95
C GLU A 422 -1.17 26.59 -8.14
N THR A 423 -0.82 25.36 -7.71
CA THR A 423 -1.66 24.18 -7.95
C THR A 423 -2.57 23.82 -6.77
N LEU A 424 -2.11 23.99 -5.52
CA LEU A 424 -2.93 23.77 -4.32
C LEU A 424 -3.64 25.04 -3.85
N GLY A 425 -3.23 26.24 -4.27
CA GLY A 425 -3.88 27.50 -3.90
C GLY A 425 -5.32 27.62 -4.41
N HIS A 426 -5.71 26.80 -5.38
CA HIS A 426 -7.09 26.67 -5.87
C HIS A 426 -7.90 25.57 -5.15
N LEU A 427 -7.28 24.78 -4.28
CA LEU A 427 -7.95 23.65 -3.61
C LEU A 427 -8.64 24.07 -2.31
N GLU A 428 -8.46 25.32 -1.88
CA GLU A 428 -9.00 25.91 -0.65
C GLU A 428 -9.05 24.92 0.53
N PRO A 429 -7.97 24.14 0.84
CA PRO A 429 -7.97 23.38 2.07
C PRO A 429 -8.09 24.40 3.21
N HIS A 430 -8.96 24.11 4.20
CA HIS A 430 -9.12 25.03 5.32
C HIS A 430 -7.79 25.23 6.06
N TYR A 431 -6.93 24.19 6.08
CA TYR A 431 -5.63 24.23 6.74
C TYR A 431 -4.56 23.42 6.01
N ILE A 432 -3.33 23.94 5.98
CA ILE A 432 -2.12 23.22 5.55
C ILE A 432 -1.18 23.13 6.74
N ILE A 433 -0.75 21.92 7.09
CA ILE A 433 0.28 21.68 8.10
C ILE A 433 1.63 21.58 7.38
N ARG A 434 2.60 22.43 7.78
CA ARG A 434 3.98 22.46 7.27
C ARG A 434 4.93 22.01 8.38
N GLY A 435 5.65 20.90 8.20
CA GLY A 435 6.65 20.42 9.16
C GLY A 435 6.87 18.92 9.16
N TYR A 436 7.91 18.45 9.85
CA TYR A 436 8.31 17.05 10.05
C TYR A 436 8.40 16.72 11.55
N ASP A 437 8.49 15.44 11.89
CA ASP A 437 8.56 14.96 13.27
C ASP A 437 10.04 14.95 13.72
N GLY A 438 10.54 16.06 14.28
CA GLY A 438 11.87 16.09 14.92
C GLY A 438 12.76 17.33 14.74
N ARG A 439 13.07 17.93 15.89
CA ARG A 439 14.17 18.86 16.26
C ARG A 439 14.15 20.33 15.81
N HIS A 440 13.55 20.73 14.69
CA HIS A 440 13.45 22.17 14.35
C HIS A 440 12.14 22.49 13.59
N TYR A 441 11.15 23.13 14.23
CA TYR A 441 9.92 23.56 13.54
C TYR A 441 9.43 24.95 13.88
N HIS A 442 9.06 25.66 12.81
CA HIS A 442 7.95 26.61 12.78
C HIS A 442 6.77 25.90 12.11
N ALA A 443 5.66 25.70 12.83
CA ALA A 443 4.39 25.43 12.18
C ALA A 443 3.84 26.77 11.68
N GLU A 444 3.87 27.01 10.38
CA GLU A 444 3.16 28.14 9.79
C GLU A 444 1.71 27.73 9.53
N PHE A 445 0.81 28.22 10.38
CA PHE A 445 -0.62 28.17 10.12
C PHE A 445 -0.96 29.30 9.15
N THR A 446 -1.15 28.99 7.87
CA THR A 446 -1.74 29.94 6.94
C THR A 446 -3.24 29.85 7.08
N PHE A 447 -3.83 30.71 7.92
CA PHE A 447 -5.27 30.93 7.90
C PHE A 447 -5.58 31.72 6.63
N PRO A 448 -6.52 31.28 5.77
CA PRO A 448 -7.08 32.21 4.81
C PRO A 448 -7.66 33.37 5.64
N LEU A 449 -7.11 34.57 5.44
CA LEU A 449 -7.67 35.79 5.99
C LEU A 449 -9.04 35.96 5.33
N TRP A 450 -10.08 35.53 6.03
CA TRP A 450 -11.45 35.89 5.70
C TRP A 450 -11.58 37.39 5.99
N ASN A 451 -11.49 38.20 4.93
CA ASN A 451 -11.91 39.60 4.95
C ASN A 451 -13.42 39.69 4.75
#